data_AF-A0A7J8PE16-F1
#
_entry.id   AF-A0A7J8PE16-F1
#
_cell.length_a   1.000
_cell.length_b   1.000
_cell.length_c   1.000
_cell.angle_alpha   90.00
_cell.angle_beta   90.00
_cell.angle_gamma   90.00
#
_symmetry.space_group_name_H-M   'P 1'
#
loop_
_entity.id
_entity.type
_entity.pdbx_description
1 polymer ?
#
loop_
_entity_poly.entity_id
_entity_poly.type
_entity_poly.pdbx_seq_one_letter_code
_entity_poly.pdbx_strand_id
1 'polypeptide(L)'
;LQAPTLRASPLNPLKKPNPNPHFRYVFTLPHRPTKRFTSITASSTTVSAPKREKDPKKRVVVTGMGLVSVFGNDVDVYYDKLLSGESGIGLIDRFDASKFPTRFAGQIRGFTSEGYIDGKNDRRLDDCLRYCIVAGKKALEDADLGGDKLSKIDKERTGVLVGTGMGGLTVFSDGVQNLIEKGHRKITPFFIPYAITNMGSALLAIELGFMGPNYSISTACATSNYCFYAAANHIRRGEADLMIAGGTEAAIIPIGLGGFVACRALSQRNEDPQTASRPWDKERDGFVMGEGAGVLVMESLEHAMKRGAPIIAEYLGGAVNCDAY
;
A
#
# COMPACT_ATOMS: atom_id res chain seq x y z
N LEU A 1 45.52 -24.43 -13.53
CA LEU A 1 44.88 -24.72 -12.22
C LEU A 1 43.38 -24.52 -12.40
N GLN A 2 42.72 -25.57 -12.86
CA GLN A 2 41.29 -25.63 -13.14
C GLN A 2 40.77 -27.01 -12.74
N ALA A 3 39.46 -27.01 -12.45
CA ALA A 3 38.55 -28.13 -12.16
C ALA A 3 38.30 -28.41 -10.66
N PRO A 4 37.11 -28.93 -10.25
CA PRO A 4 35.80 -28.86 -10.91
C PRO A 4 34.57 -28.73 -9.99
N THR A 5 33.48 -28.38 -10.66
CA THR A 5 32.05 -28.65 -10.43
C THR A 5 31.67 -29.88 -9.57
N LEU A 6 30.70 -29.66 -8.67
CA LEU A 6 29.99 -30.67 -7.88
C LEU A 6 29.06 -31.54 -8.74
N ARG A 7 29.09 -32.87 -8.51
CA ARG A 7 28.19 -33.88 -9.08
C ARG A 7 27.03 -34.20 -8.12
N ALA A 8 25.87 -34.51 -8.71
CA ALA A 8 24.69 -35.08 -8.05
C ALA A 8 24.89 -36.56 -7.65
N SER A 9 24.16 -37.01 -6.62
CA SER A 9 24.16 -38.40 -6.13
C SER A 9 22.89 -39.16 -6.54
N PRO A 10 22.97 -40.42 -7.02
CA PRO A 10 21.82 -41.21 -7.48
C PRO A 10 21.33 -42.29 -6.50
N LEU A 11 20.01 -42.49 -6.49
CA LEU A 11 19.21 -43.73 -6.35
C LEU A 11 19.37 -44.64 -5.09
N ASN A 12 18.25 -45.04 -4.45
CA ASN A 12 17.59 -46.33 -4.73
C ASN A 12 16.25 -46.53 -3.96
N PRO A 13 15.14 -46.94 -4.61
CA PRO A 13 13.90 -47.39 -3.98
C PRO A 13 13.82 -48.94 -3.85
N LEU A 14 12.80 -49.42 -3.12
CA LEU A 14 12.23 -50.80 -3.07
C LEU A 14 12.71 -51.76 -1.95
N LYS A 15 11.78 -52.08 -1.04
CA LYS A 15 11.66 -53.40 -0.38
C LYS A 15 10.20 -53.87 -0.42
N LYS A 16 9.97 -55.07 -0.97
CA LYS A 16 8.68 -55.81 -0.99
C LYS A 16 8.48 -56.63 0.30
N PRO A 17 7.23 -57.02 0.66
CA PRO A 17 6.95 -57.91 1.79
C PRO A 17 6.56 -59.33 1.36
N ASN A 18 6.93 -60.37 2.13
CA ASN A 18 6.17 -61.63 2.31
C ASN A 18 6.85 -62.57 3.35
N PRO A 19 6.23 -63.68 3.81
CA PRO A 19 5.17 -63.81 4.83
C PRO A 19 5.60 -64.64 6.08
N ASN A 20 4.73 -64.71 7.09
CA ASN A 20 4.77 -65.48 8.36
C ASN A 20 4.90 -67.04 8.18
N PRO A 21 4.99 -67.93 9.21
CA PRO A 21 4.89 -67.75 10.69
C PRO A 21 5.79 -68.65 11.61
N HIS A 22 5.60 -68.47 12.93
CA HIS A 22 5.88 -69.36 14.08
C HIS A 22 7.29 -69.41 14.69
N PHE A 23 7.46 -68.77 15.86
CA PHE A 23 7.97 -69.43 17.08
C PHE A 23 7.52 -68.64 18.31
N ARG A 24 6.83 -69.30 19.25
CA ARG A 24 6.44 -68.77 20.57
C ARG A 24 7.64 -68.88 21.52
N TYR A 25 8.01 -67.81 22.21
CA TYR A 25 8.64 -67.91 23.53
C TYR A 25 8.16 -66.80 24.47
N VAL A 26 7.98 -67.20 25.71
CA VAL A 26 7.30 -66.53 26.81
C VAL A 26 8.18 -65.43 27.42
N PHE A 27 7.49 -64.40 27.92
CA PHE A 27 7.94 -63.17 28.57
C PHE A 27 9.12 -63.28 29.55
N THR A 28 10.09 -62.37 29.39
CA THR A 28 10.70 -61.60 30.49
C THR A 28 11.02 -60.18 29.98
N LEU A 29 10.45 -59.15 30.60
CA LEU A 29 10.72 -57.74 30.29
C LEU A 29 11.92 -57.24 31.12
N PRO A 30 13.01 -56.74 30.52
CA PRO A 30 14.01 -55.99 31.26
C PRO A 30 13.59 -54.52 31.38
N HIS A 31 13.79 -53.96 32.59
CA HIS A 31 13.59 -52.55 32.94
C HIS A 31 14.29 -51.61 31.94
N ARG A 32 13.52 -50.71 31.30
CA ARG A 32 14.08 -49.59 30.52
C ARG A 32 14.47 -48.44 31.46
N PRO A 33 15.67 -47.85 31.35
CA PRO A 33 16.01 -46.66 32.12
C PRO A 33 15.21 -45.46 31.58
N THR A 34 14.57 -44.73 32.49
CA THR A 34 13.87 -43.48 32.22
C THR A 34 14.84 -42.43 31.70
N LYS A 35 14.71 -42.04 30.42
CA LYS A 35 15.36 -40.85 29.89
C LYS A 35 14.76 -39.61 30.57
N ARG A 36 15.56 -38.91 31.38
CA ARG A 36 15.22 -37.56 31.86
C ARG A 36 15.11 -36.64 30.65
N PHE A 37 13.91 -36.18 30.36
CA PHE A 37 13.70 -35.01 29.50
C PHE A 37 14.12 -33.77 30.31
N THR A 38 15.29 -33.22 30.00
CA THR A 38 15.63 -31.86 30.42
C THR A 38 14.78 -30.91 29.60
N SER A 39 13.77 -30.30 30.22
CA SER A 39 13.03 -29.19 29.61
C SER A 39 14.00 -28.01 29.45
N ILE A 40 14.34 -27.68 28.21
CA ILE A 40 14.94 -26.38 27.90
C ILE A 40 13.80 -25.39 28.00
N THR A 41 13.61 -24.78 29.17
CA THR A 41 12.77 -23.60 29.30
C THR A 41 13.48 -22.46 28.58
N ALA A 42 13.06 -22.17 27.36
CA ALA A 42 13.43 -20.92 26.71
C ALA A 42 12.89 -19.79 27.62
N SER A 43 13.78 -19.07 28.29
CA SER A 43 13.41 -17.85 28.98
C SER A 43 13.00 -16.85 27.90
N SER A 44 11.69 -16.75 27.66
CA SER A 44 11.12 -15.59 26.99
C SER A 44 11.54 -14.38 27.82
N THR A 45 12.46 -13.58 27.31
CA THR A 45 12.65 -12.23 27.82
C THR A 45 11.33 -11.52 27.58
N THR A 46 10.56 -11.32 28.64
CA THR A 46 9.38 -10.47 28.61
C THR A 46 9.86 -9.06 28.26
N VAL A 47 9.85 -8.73 26.97
CA VAL A 47 10.07 -7.36 26.50
C VAL A 47 8.92 -6.56 27.09
N SER A 48 9.21 -5.70 28.08
CA SER A 48 8.21 -4.80 28.63
C SER A 48 7.62 -3.98 27.49
N ALA A 49 6.30 -3.82 27.47
CA ALA A 49 5.63 -2.99 26.48
C ALA A 49 6.33 -1.60 26.39
N PRO A 50 6.53 -1.06 25.17
CA PRO A 50 7.16 0.25 25.01
C PRO A 50 6.43 1.29 25.86
N LYS A 51 7.17 2.07 26.64
CA LYS A 51 6.58 3.20 27.39
C LYS A 51 6.15 4.27 26.39
N ARG A 52 4.95 4.84 26.62
CA ARG A 52 4.42 5.94 25.79
C ARG A 52 5.42 7.11 25.79
N GLU A 53 5.71 7.62 24.60
CA GLU A 53 6.52 8.82 24.40
C GLU A 53 5.87 10.03 25.09
N LYS A 54 6.67 10.83 25.81
CA LYS A 54 6.22 12.00 26.56
C LYS A 54 6.67 13.33 25.95
N ASP A 55 7.73 13.32 25.15
CA ASP A 55 8.23 14.51 24.47
C ASP A 55 7.22 14.95 23.38
N PRO A 56 6.59 16.14 23.50
CA PRO A 56 5.61 16.61 22.53
C PRO A 56 6.22 16.82 21.13
N LYS A 57 7.55 16.96 21.00
CA LYS A 57 8.23 17.03 19.70
C LYS A 57 8.25 15.69 18.97
N LYS A 58 8.14 14.59 19.72
CA LYS A 58 8.20 13.21 19.21
C LYS A 58 6.85 12.51 19.18
N ARG A 59 5.86 13.04 19.88
CA ARG A 59 4.47 12.60 19.76
C ARG A 59 3.91 13.06 18.43
N VAL A 60 3.34 12.13 17.67
CA VAL A 60 2.85 12.38 16.31
C VAL A 60 1.34 12.37 16.32
N VAL A 61 0.73 13.42 15.81
CA VAL A 61 -0.73 13.57 15.69
C VAL A 61 -1.15 13.66 14.25
N VAL A 62 -2.38 13.24 13.97
CA VAL A 62 -3.04 13.45 12.68
C VAL A 62 -3.89 14.70 12.80
N THR A 63 -3.64 15.67 11.93
CA THR A 63 -4.30 16.97 11.94
C THR A 63 -5.23 17.20 10.76
N GLY A 64 -5.06 16.44 9.67
CA GLY A 64 -6.01 16.46 8.56
C GLY A 64 -5.97 15.20 7.73
N MET A 65 -7.02 15.00 6.94
CA MET A 65 -7.19 13.86 6.06
C MET A 65 -7.78 14.27 4.71
N GLY A 66 -7.38 13.55 3.66
CA GLY A 66 -7.89 13.78 2.32
C GLY A 66 -7.88 12.48 1.52
N LEU A 67 -8.83 12.35 0.62
CA LEU A 67 -9.00 11.15 -0.18
C LEU A 67 -9.51 11.47 -1.58
N VAL A 68 -9.32 10.51 -2.48
CA VAL A 68 -10.08 10.36 -3.72
C VAL A 68 -10.54 8.92 -3.78
N SER A 69 -11.85 8.69 -3.92
CA SER A 69 -12.45 7.35 -3.88
C SER A 69 -13.61 7.23 -4.85
N VAL A 70 -14.15 6.01 -4.95
CA VAL A 70 -15.38 5.69 -5.68
C VAL A 70 -16.61 6.46 -5.21
N PHE A 71 -16.59 7.00 -3.98
CA PHE A 71 -17.67 7.83 -3.43
C PHE A 71 -17.40 9.34 -3.55
N GLY A 72 -16.37 9.72 -4.29
CA GLY A 72 -15.92 11.11 -4.41
C GLY A 72 -14.69 11.39 -3.55
N ASN A 73 -14.44 12.68 -3.31
CA ASN A 73 -13.25 13.18 -2.63
C ASN A 73 -13.58 13.92 -1.31
N ASP A 74 -14.81 13.80 -0.83
CA ASP A 74 -15.25 14.33 0.46
C ASP A 74 -15.14 13.22 1.52
N VAL A 75 -14.50 13.55 2.65
CA VAL A 75 -14.16 12.61 3.71
C VAL A 75 -15.42 12.17 4.48
N ASP A 76 -16.31 13.10 4.78
CA ASP A 76 -17.53 12.83 5.53
C ASP A 76 -18.49 12.01 4.68
N VAL A 77 -18.65 12.38 3.40
CA VAL A 77 -19.46 11.58 2.45
C VAL A 77 -18.92 10.17 2.33
N TYR A 78 -17.60 10.01 2.18
CA TYR A 78 -16.98 8.68 2.12
C TYR A 78 -17.24 7.88 3.40
N TYR A 79 -17.09 8.51 4.57
CA TYR A 79 -17.30 7.86 5.86
C TYR A 79 -18.76 7.44 6.08
N ASP A 80 -19.72 8.29 5.73
CA ASP A 80 -21.16 7.97 5.80
C ASP A 80 -21.55 6.79 4.89
N LYS A 81 -20.91 6.69 3.72
CA LYS A 81 -21.08 5.56 2.79
C LYS A 81 -20.51 4.26 3.37
N LEU A 82 -19.39 4.33 4.08
CA LEU A 82 -18.87 3.17 4.82
C LEU A 82 -19.79 2.75 5.96
N LEU A 83 -20.30 3.69 6.76
CA LEU A 83 -21.21 3.40 7.87
C LEU A 83 -22.54 2.79 7.42
N SER A 84 -23.03 3.19 6.25
CA SER A 84 -24.23 2.63 5.63
C SER A 84 -23.99 1.30 4.91
N GLY A 85 -22.75 0.84 4.79
CA GLY A 85 -22.40 -0.41 4.11
C GLY A 85 -22.61 -0.37 2.60
N GLU A 86 -22.54 0.81 1.98
CA GLU A 86 -22.71 0.97 0.54
C GLU A 86 -21.50 0.39 -0.21
N SER A 87 -21.75 -0.41 -1.25
CA SER A 87 -20.69 -0.96 -2.09
C SER A 87 -20.38 -0.01 -3.24
N GLY A 88 -19.10 0.36 -3.38
CA GLY A 88 -18.61 1.14 -4.51
C GLY A 88 -18.17 0.29 -5.71
N ILE A 89 -18.46 -1.02 -5.70
CA ILE A 89 -18.04 -1.96 -6.75
C ILE A 89 -19.10 -2.03 -7.84
N GLY A 90 -18.67 -1.91 -9.09
CA GLY A 90 -19.54 -2.07 -10.26
C GLY A 90 -18.80 -2.61 -11.47
N LEU A 91 -19.52 -2.84 -12.56
CA LEU A 91 -18.92 -3.23 -13.84
C LEU A 91 -17.91 -2.17 -14.30
N ILE A 92 -16.83 -2.62 -14.93
CA ILE A 92 -15.84 -1.74 -15.55
C ILE A 92 -16.45 -1.20 -16.84
N ASP A 93 -16.47 0.13 -16.96
CA ASP A 93 -16.99 0.85 -18.14
C ASP A 93 -15.93 1.77 -18.79
N ARG A 94 -14.73 1.89 -18.20
CA ARG A 94 -13.60 2.66 -18.77
C ARG A 94 -12.99 2.02 -20.03
N PHE A 95 -13.08 0.70 -20.17
CA PHE A 95 -12.58 -0.05 -21.32
C PHE A 95 -13.41 -1.33 -21.53
N ASP A 96 -13.26 -1.96 -22.69
CA ASP A 96 -13.90 -3.25 -22.98
C ASP A 96 -13.30 -4.38 -22.13
N ALA A 97 -13.97 -4.69 -21.03
CA ALA A 97 -13.60 -5.77 -20.13
C ALA A 97 -14.22 -7.13 -20.53
N SER A 98 -14.97 -7.24 -21.64
CA SER A 98 -15.78 -8.44 -21.98
C SER A 98 -14.97 -9.73 -22.09
N LYS A 99 -13.70 -9.63 -22.51
CA LYS A 99 -12.78 -10.76 -22.66
C LYS A 99 -12.06 -11.15 -21.37
N PHE A 100 -12.20 -10.37 -20.30
CA PHE A 100 -11.56 -10.65 -19.02
C PHE A 100 -12.44 -11.56 -18.15
N PRO A 101 -11.84 -12.51 -17.40
CA PRO A 101 -12.56 -13.32 -16.41
C PRO A 101 -13.21 -12.48 -15.30
N THR A 102 -12.61 -11.34 -14.95
CA THR A 102 -13.13 -10.36 -14.00
C THR A 102 -13.48 -9.09 -14.76
N ARG A 103 -14.70 -8.57 -14.60
CA ARG A 103 -15.26 -7.45 -15.39
C ARG A 103 -15.79 -6.30 -14.52
N PHE A 104 -15.39 -6.28 -13.25
CA PHE A 104 -15.85 -5.32 -12.26
C PHE A 104 -14.69 -4.83 -11.39
N ALA A 105 -14.82 -3.62 -10.86
CA ALA A 105 -13.85 -2.96 -10.00
C ALA A 105 -14.52 -1.83 -9.20
N GLY A 106 -13.81 -1.35 -8.18
CA GLY A 106 -14.06 -0.05 -7.56
C GLY A 106 -13.46 1.06 -8.42
N GLN A 107 -14.07 1.34 -9.56
CA GLN A 107 -13.63 2.36 -10.52
C GLN A 107 -14.17 3.74 -10.13
N ILE A 108 -13.30 4.73 -10.07
CA ILE A 108 -13.68 6.13 -9.86
C ILE A 108 -14.33 6.69 -11.13
N ARG A 109 -15.47 7.35 -10.94
CA ARG A 109 -16.26 7.99 -12.01
C ARG A 109 -16.41 9.47 -11.72
N GLY A 110 -16.41 10.28 -12.78
CA GLY A 110 -16.64 11.73 -12.65
C GLY A 110 -15.57 12.48 -11.84
N PHE A 111 -14.35 11.95 -11.76
CA PHE A 111 -13.26 12.64 -11.07
C PHE A 111 -12.99 14.01 -11.70
N THR A 112 -12.84 15.03 -10.86
CA THR A 112 -12.40 16.37 -11.24
C THR A 112 -11.22 16.80 -10.37
N SER A 113 -10.26 17.45 -11.00
CA SER A 113 -9.11 18.11 -10.39
C SER A 113 -9.23 19.64 -10.44
N GLU A 114 -10.41 20.14 -10.83
CA GLU A 114 -10.69 21.58 -10.92
C GLU A 114 -10.41 22.28 -9.58
N GLY A 115 -9.71 23.42 -9.64
CA GLY A 115 -9.24 24.15 -8.46
C GLY A 115 -8.00 23.56 -7.78
N TYR A 116 -7.63 22.31 -8.09
CA TYR A 116 -6.50 21.62 -7.48
C TYR A 116 -5.31 21.41 -8.40
N ILE A 117 -5.51 21.31 -9.72
CA ILE A 117 -4.42 21.13 -10.70
C ILE A 117 -4.63 22.10 -11.86
N ASP A 118 -3.56 22.77 -12.30
CA ASP A 118 -3.60 23.60 -13.51
C ASP A 118 -3.99 22.75 -14.74
N GLY A 119 -4.98 23.21 -15.50
CA GLY A 119 -5.59 22.42 -16.58
C GLY A 119 -4.63 22.00 -17.71
N LYS A 120 -3.51 22.72 -17.91
CA LYS A 120 -2.48 22.32 -18.89
C LYS A 120 -1.67 21.13 -18.39
N ASN A 121 -1.38 21.08 -17.09
CA ASN A 121 -0.68 19.98 -16.45
C ASN A 121 -1.60 18.77 -16.28
N ASP A 122 -2.85 19.00 -15.87
CA ASP A 122 -3.84 17.96 -15.56
C ASP A 122 -3.97 16.89 -16.66
N ARG A 123 -4.07 17.32 -17.92
CA ARG A 123 -4.27 16.43 -19.09
C ARG A 123 -3.10 15.50 -19.39
N ARG A 124 -1.95 15.71 -18.77
CA ARG A 124 -0.72 14.94 -19.03
C ARG A 124 -0.41 13.96 -17.92
N LEU A 125 -1.02 14.13 -16.75
CA LEU A 125 -0.75 13.34 -15.57
C LEU A 125 -1.51 12.01 -15.65
N ASP A 126 -0.87 10.96 -15.17
CA ASP A 126 -1.57 9.72 -14.84
C ASP A 126 -2.56 9.98 -13.69
N ASP A 127 -3.72 9.29 -13.71
CA ASP A 127 -4.73 9.43 -12.67
C ASP A 127 -4.17 9.14 -11.26
N CYS A 128 -3.20 8.24 -11.14
CA CYS A 128 -2.49 7.98 -9.88
C CYS A 128 -1.85 9.26 -9.31
N LEU A 129 -1.29 10.12 -10.17
CA LEU A 129 -0.68 11.39 -9.78
C LEU A 129 -1.74 12.45 -9.48
N ARG A 130 -2.81 12.48 -10.28
CA ARG A 130 -3.93 13.43 -10.08
C ARG A 130 -4.62 13.18 -8.74
N TYR A 131 -4.89 11.91 -8.41
CA TYR A 131 -5.50 11.52 -7.14
C TYR A 131 -4.60 11.90 -5.95
N CYS A 132 -3.28 11.70 -6.07
CA CYS A 132 -2.31 12.10 -5.05
C CYS A 132 -2.35 13.60 -4.77
N ILE A 133 -2.33 14.44 -5.82
CA ILE A 133 -2.30 15.89 -5.66
C ILE A 133 -3.61 16.39 -5.02
N VAL A 134 -4.75 15.92 -5.53
CA VAL A 134 -6.06 16.30 -4.99
C VAL A 134 -6.19 15.84 -3.53
N ALA A 135 -5.94 14.56 -3.21
CA ALA A 135 -6.05 14.06 -1.85
C ALA A 135 -5.10 14.80 -0.89
N GLY A 136 -3.85 15.06 -1.31
CA GLY A 136 -2.88 15.77 -0.47
C GLY A 136 -3.25 17.22 -0.19
N LYS A 137 -3.77 17.95 -1.19
CA LYS A 137 -4.25 19.32 -0.99
C LYS A 137 -5.52 19.37 -0.13
N LYS A 138 -6.46 18.45 -0.33
CA LYS A 138 -7.64 18.34 0.55
C LYS A 138 -7.25 17.99 1.99
N ALA A 139 -6.24 17.16 2.19
CA ALA A 139 -5.72 16.85 3.52
C ALA A 139 -5.13 18.09 4.23
N LEU A 140 -4.47 18.99 3.48
CA LEU A 140 -4.00 20.26 4.01
C LEU A 140 -5.15 21.23 4.31
N GLU A 141 -6.17 21.29 3.46
CA GLU A 141 -7.38 22.09 3.71
C GLU A 141 -8.06 21.64 5.01
N ASP A 142 -8.25 20.34 5.19
CA ASP A 142 -8.81 19.73 6.41
C ASP A 142 -7.92 19.99 7.66
N ALA A 143 -6.59 20.02 7.48
CA ALA A 143 -5.64 20.38 8.53
C ALA A 143 -5.60 21.88 8.88
N ASP A 144 -6.48 22.69 8.30
CA ASP A 144 -6.48 24.15 8.41
C ASP A 144 -5.17 24.80 7.92
N LEU A 145 -4.62 24.26 6.83
CA LEU A 145 -3.38 24.71 6.17
C LEU A 145 -3.59 25.16 4.72
N GLY A 146 -4.81 25.59 4.37
CA GLY A 146 -5.11 26.23 3.09
C GLY A 146 -4.67 27.70 3.00
N GLY A 147 -4.51 28.21 1.77
CA GLY A 147 -4.26 29.62 1.48
C GLY A 147 -3.03 30.21 2.20
N ASP A 148 -3.19 31.39 2.80
CA ASP A 148 -2.08 32.12 3.45
C ASP A 148 -1.50 31.36 4.66
N LYS A 149 -2.20 30.40 5.25
CA LYS A 149 -1.70 29.64 6.41
C LYS A 149 -0.52 28.73 6.04
N LEU A 150 -0.50 28.25 4.79
CA LEU A 150 0.62 27.48 4.24
C LEU A 150 1.92 28.29 4.19
N SER A 151 1.84 29.62 4.09
CA SER A 151 3.03 30.49 4.09
C SER A 151 3.67 30.65 5.47
N LYS A 152 2.94 30.28 6.54
CA LYS A 152 3.34 30.47 7.94
C LYS A 152 4.04 29.25 8.54
N ILE A 153 4.07 28.13 7.84
CA ILE A 153 4.80 26.93 8.26
C ILE A 153 6.21 26.93 7.66
N ASP A 154 7.13 26.28 8.36
CA ASP A 154 8.50 26.11 7.87
C ASP A 154 8.52 25.02 6.77
N LYS A 155 8.79 25.44 5.54
CA LYS A 155 8.78 24.56 4.37
C LYS A 155 9.96 23.59 4.34
N GLU A 156 11.10 23.92 4.96
CA GLU A 156 12.26 23.03 5.10
C GLU A 156 11.99 21.91 6.10
N ARG A 157 11.07 22.16 7.03
CA ARG A 157 10.59 21.22 8.05
C ARG A 157 9.34 20.46 7.64
N THR A 158 8.91 20.61 6.39
CA THR A 158 7.69 19.99 5.88
C THR A 158 7.99 19.02 4.74
N GLY A 159 7.66 17.75 4.92
CA GLY A 159 7.91 16.69 3.93
C GLY A 159 6.65 16.11 3.31
N VAL A 160 6.86 15.32 2.25
CA VAL A 160 5.81 14.59 1.52
C VAL A 160 6.30 13.16 1.28
N LEU A 161 5.46 12.19 1.62
CA LEU A 161 5.73 10.77 1.47
C LEU A 161 4.44 10.03 1.09
N VAL A 162 3.96 10.26 -0.14
CA VAL A 162 2.79 9.56 -0.69
C VAL A 162 3.28 8.53 -1.70
N GLY A 163 3.09 7.25 -1.36
CA GLY A 163 3.58 6.12 -2.16
C GLY A 163 2.54 5.57 -3.14
N THR A 164 2.97 4.68 -4.02
CA THR A 164 2.12 3.92 -4.94
C THR A 164 2.75 2.55 -5.18
N GLY A 165 1.92 1.52 -5.38
CA GLY A 165 2.38 0.18 -5.68
C GLY A 165 2.99 0.11 -7.09
N MET A 166 2.27 0.61 -8.09
CA MET A 166 2.65 0.45 -9.51
C MET A 166 3.09 1.75 -10.20
N GLY A 167 2.80 2.92 -9.63
CA GLY A 167 3.10 4.19 -10.30
C GLY A 167 2.11 4.54 -11.40
N GLY A 168 2.56 5.38 -12.35
CA GLY A 168 1.72 5.80 -13.48
C GLY A 168 1.61 4.71 -14.54
N LEU A 169 0.79 3.70 -14.26
CA LEU A 169 0.70 2.50 -15.09
C LEU A 169 0.07 2.79 -16.46
N THR A 170 -0.80 3.80 -16.58
CA THR A 170 -1.39 4.21 -17.86
C THR A 170 -0.31 4.81 -18.76
N VAL A 171 0.45 5.76 -18.22
CA VAL A 171 1.57 6.38 -18.94
C VAL A 171 2.60 5.33 -19.35
N PHE A 172 2.88 4.36 -18.47
CA PHE A 172 3.78 3.25 -18.80
C PHE A 172 3.26 2.41 -19.97
N SER A 173 2.00 1.96 -19.88
CA SER A 173 1.33 1.14 -20.90
C SER A 173 1.31 1.83 -22.27
N ASP A 174 0.90 3.10 -22.29
CA ASP A 174 0.82 3.90 -23.52
C ASP A 174 2.19 4.11 -24.15
N GLY A 175 3.23 4.32 -23.33
CA GLY A 175 4.60 4.45 -23.82
C GLY A 175 5.11 3.18 -24.50
N VAL A 176 4.84 2.01 -23.90
CA VAL A 176 5.17 0.71 -24.49
C VAL A 176 4.41 0.50 -25.79
N GLN A 177 3.10 0.78 -25.81
CA GLN A 177 2.29 0.65 -27.02
C GLN A 177 2.80 1.56 -28.15
N ASN A 178 3.09 2.84 -27.86
CA ASN A 178 3.62 3.76 -28.85
C ASN A 178 4.99 3.34 -29.38
N LEU A 179 5.85 2.76 -28.53
CA LEU A 179 7.14 2.20 -28.96
C LEU A 179 6.96 1.07 -29.97
N ILE A 180 6.08 0.12 -29.67
CA ILE A 180 5.84 -1.07 -30.50
C ILE A 180 5.19 -0.69 -31.83
N GLU A 181 4.16 0.15 -31.79
CA GLU A 181 3.36 0.47 -32.98
C GLU A 181 4.00 1.55 -33.86
N LYS A 182 4.67 2.54 -33.26
CA LYS A 182 5.06 3.79 -33.93
C LYS A 182 6.53 4.18 -33.72
N GLY A 183 7.28 3.43 -32.93
CA GLY A 183 8.68 3.67 -32.63
C GLY A 183 8.94 4.73 -31.55
N HIS A 184 10.18 4.79 -31.07
CA HIS A 184 10.59 5.58 -29.89
C HIS A 184 10.30 7.09 -29.99
N ARG A 185 10.25 7.64 -31.21
CA ARG A 185 9.95 9.08 -31.44
C ARG A 185 8.52 9.48 -31.05
N LYS A 186 7.62 8.52 -30.82
CA LYS A 186 6.25 8.77 -30.38
C LYS A 186 6.04 8.60 -28.87
N ILE A 187 7.09 8.26 -28.12
CA ILE A 187 7.04 8.25 -26.65
C ILE A 187 7.02 9.72 -26.17
N THR A 188 6.10 10.04 -25.27
CA THR A 188 6.03 11.37 -24.65
C THR A 188 7.31 11.66 -23.84
N PRO A 189 7.85 12.90 -23.88
CA PRO A 189 8.98 13.27 -23.02
C PRO A 189 8.66 13.17 -21.52
N PHE A 190 7.37 13.11 -21.16
CA PHE A 190 6.91 12.93 -19.79
C PHE A 190 6.74 11.47 -19.37
N PHE A 191 7.11 10.50 -20.23
CA PHE A 191 6.95 9.07 -19.97
C PHE A 191 7.62 8.64 -18.66
N ILE A 192 8.93 8.86 -18.53
CA ILE A 192 9.65 8.48 -17.30
C ILE A 192 9.17 9.28 -16.09
N PRO A 193 9.09 10.63 -16.14
CA PRO A 193 8.61 11.39 -15.00
C PRO A 193 7.26 10.91 -14.48
N TYR A 194 6.28 10.64 -15.35
CA TYR A 194 4.93 10.33 -14.88
C TYR A 194 4.65 8.85 -14.64
N ALA A 195 5.56 7.94 -15.06
CA ALA A 195 5.44 6.51 -14.76
C ALA A 195 6.03 6.12 -13.39
N ILE A 196 7.05 6.83 -12.90
CA ILE A 196 7.79 6.43 -11.69
C ILE A 196 7.02 6.69 -10.38
N THR A 197 7.24 5.82 -9.39
CA THR A 197 6.46 5.75 -8.15
C THR A 197 6.66 6.92 -7.18
N ASN A 198 7.67 7.76 -7.38
CA ASN A 198 7.92 8.93 -6.54
C ASN A 198 7.29 10.22 -7.05
N MET A 199 6.73 10.20 -8.26
CA MET A 199 6.31 11.44 -8.89
C MET A 199 5.11 12.10 -8.20
N GLY A 200 4.18 11.33 -7.63
CA GLY A 200 3.04 11.91 -6.90
C GLY A 200 3.51 12.78 -5.73
N SER A 201 4.38 12.23 -4.89
CA SER A 201 5.02 12.93 -3.78
C SER A 201 5.86 14.13 -4.24
N ALA A 202 6.61 13.98 -5.33
CA ALA A 202 7.46 15.05 -5.87
C ALA A 202 6.63 16.22 -6.42
N LEU A 203 5.61 15.96 -7.23
CA LEU A 203 4.75 17.00 -7.80
C LEU A 203 4.00 17.77 -6.72
N LEU A 204 3.46 17.07 -5.73
CA LEU A 204 2.77 17.70 -4.61
C LEU A 204 3.72 18.62 -3.82
N ALA A 205 4.95 18.16 -3.54
CA ALA A 205 5.93 19.00 -2.85
C ALA A 205 6.38 20.20 -3.68
N ILE A 206 6.61 20.03 -4.99
CA ILE A 206 6.95 21.13 -5.92
C ILE A 206 5.86 22.19 -5.90
N GLU A 207 4.60 21.78 -5.95
CA GLU A 207 3.46 22.70 -6.01
C GLU A 207 3.25 23.47 -4.71
N LEU A 208 3.53 22.85 -3.55
CA LEU A 208 3.42 23.47 -2.23
C LEU A 208 4.70 24.21 -1.79
N GLY A 209 5.81 23.94 -2.47
CA GLY A 209 7.15 24.44 -2.13
C GLY A 209 7.78 23.75 -0.92
N PHE A 210 7.38 22.51 -0.62
CA PHE A 210 7.88 21.75 0.52
C PHE A 210 9.28 21.17 0.24
N MET A 211 10.18 21.33 1.21
CA MET A 211 11.61 21.07 1.08
C MET A 211 12.14 20.05 2.10
N GLY A 212 11.29 19.54 2.97
CA GLY A 212 11.61 18.45 3.90
C GLY A 212 11.71 17.08 3.22
N PRO A 213 11.69 15.98 3.99
CA PRO A 213 11.87 14.63 3.46
C PRO A 213 10.87 14.32 2.32
N ASN A 214 11.40 13.94 1.16
CA ASN A 214 10.61 13.55 -0.01
C ASN A 214 11.26 12.41 -0.79
N TYR A 215 10.59 11.27 -0.82
CA TYR A 215 10.97 10.07 -1.57
C TYR A 215 9.72 9.20 -1.77
N SER A 216 9.88 7.98 -2.27
CA SER A 216 8.77 7.03 -2.40
C SER A 216 9.08 5.72 -1.71
N ILE A 217 8.04 5.13 -1.14
CA ILE A 217 8.03 3.74 -0.72
C ILE A 217 7.02 3.03 -1.62
N SER A 218 7.41 1.89 -2.16
CA SER A 218 6.52 0.98 -2.86
C SER A 218 6.70 -0.40 -2.24
N THR A 219 5.68 -0.85 -1.51
CA THR A 219 5.62 -2.15 -0.84
C THR A 219 4.29 -2.84 -1.13
N ALA A 220 3.84 -2.74 -2.40
CA ALA A 220 2.57 -3.26 -2.87
C ALA A 220 1.39 -2.80 -1.98
N CYS A 221 0.57 -3.74 -1.48
CA CYS A 221 -0.60 -3.43 -0.66
C CYS A 221 -0.27 -2.71 0.66
N ALA A 222 0.97 -2.80 1.15
CA ALA A 222 1.39 -2.18 2.41
C ALA A 222 1.96 -0.75 2.24
N THR A 223 1.98 -0.22 1.01
CA THR A 223 2.67 1.03 0.67
C THR A 223 2.32 2.20 1.60
N SER A 224 1.03 2.49 1.79
CA SER A 224 0.59 3.60 2.65
C SER A 224 0.98 3.40 4.11
N ASN A 225 0.89 2.17 4.63
CA ASN A 225 1.30 1.85 6.01
C ASN A 225 2.79 2.12 6.24
N TYR A 226 3.63 1.79 5.26
CA TYR A 226 5.07 2.10 5.35
C TYR A 226 5.33 3.60 5.25
N CYS A 227 4.58 4.33 4.42
CA CYS A 227 4.65 5.79 4.36
C CYS A 227 4.29 6.42 5.72
N PHE A 228 3.18 6.01 6.36
CA PHE A 228 2.82 6.51 7.68
C PHE A 228 3.89 6.21 8.73
N TYR A 229 4.42 4.98 8.72
CA TYR A 229 5.49 4.58 9.64
C TYR A 229 6.76 5.43 9.44
N ALA A 230 7.19 5.63 8.20
CA ALA A 230 8.38 6.41 7.88
C ALA A 230 8.18 7.90 8.19
N ALA A 231 7.03 8.48 7.85
CA ALA A 231 6.68 9.87 8.15
C ALA A 231 6.67 10.14 9.66
N ALA A 232 6.04 9.29 10.46
CA ALA A 232 6.07 9.41 11.92
C ALA A 232 7.50 9.35 12.47
N ASN A 233 8.37 8.54 11.86
CA ASN A 233 9.76 8.44 12.28
C ASN A 233 10.62 9.66 11.86
N HIS A 234 10.34 10.31 10.73
CA HIS A 234 10.95 11.60 10.40
C HIS A 234 10.62 12.64 11.47
N ILE A 235 9.36 12.69 11.92
CA ILE A 235 8.94 13.61 12.99
C ILE A 235 9.63 13.27 14.32
N ARG A 236 9.62 11.99 14.71
CA ARG A 236 10.27 11.52 15.97
C ARG A 236 11.78 11.76 16.01
N ARG A 237 12.46 11.70 14.86
CA ARG A 237 13.89 12.02 14.74
C ARG A 237 14.15 13.52 14.67
N GLY A 238 13.10 14.35 14.65
CA GLY A 238 13.22 15.79 14.52
C GLY A 238 13.70 16.23 13.14
N GLU A 239 13.46 15.45 12.09
CA GLU A 239 13.81 15.77 10.70
C GLU A 239 12.72 16.56 9.97
N ALA A 240 11.48 16.48 10.46
CA ALA A 240 10.33 17.26 9.98
C ALA A 240 9.40 17.59 11.16
N ASP A 241 8.63 18.66 11.04
CA ASP A 241 7.56 19.00 11.98
C ASP A 241 6.18 18.64 11.41
N LEU A 242 6.08 18.56 10.08
CA LEU A 242 4.88 18.17 9.34
C LEU A 242 5.26 17.20 8.20
N MET A 243 4.50 16.13 8.05
CA MET A 243 4.61 15.18 6.94
C MET A 243 3.23 14.95 6.33
N ILE A 244 3.12 15.16 5.02
CA ILE A 244 2.02 14.60 4.22
C ILE A 244 2.38 13.16 3.91
N ALA A 245 1.57 12.19 4.32
CA ALA A 245 1.85 10.78 4.10
C ALA A 245 0.62 10.02 3.62
N GLY A 246 0.80 8.98 2.81
CA GLY A 246 -0.35 8.21 2.32
C GLY A 246 -0.02 7.27 1.17
N GLY A 247 -1.05 6.91 0.41
CA GLY A 247 -0.93 6.10 -0.79
C GLY A 247 -1.91 6.51 -1.89
N THR A 248 -1.55 6.19 -3.12
CA THR A 248 -2.38 6.39 -4.32
C THR A 248 -2.21 5.22 -5.30
N GLU A 249 -3.26 4.88 -6.04
CA GLU A 249 -3.21 3.88 -7.11
C GLU A 249 -4.33 4.11 -8.14
N ALA A 250 -4.02 3.91 -9.42
CA ALA A 250 -4.99 4.06 -10.53
C ALA A 250 -4.84 2.92 -11.57
N ALA A 251 -4.84 1.69 -11.10
CA ALA A 251 -4.52 0.52 -11.91
C ALA A 251 -5.71 -0.12 -12.64
N ILE A 252 -6.90 0.52 -12.66
CA ILE A 252 -8.07 0.03 -13.39
C ILE A 252 -7.93 0.39 -14.88
N ILE A 253 -7.00 -0.32 -15.54
CA ILE A 253 -6.72 -0.26 -16.97
C ILE A 253 -6.48 -1.70 -17.49
N PRO A 254 -6.51 -1.95 -18.83
CA PRO A 254 -6.44 -3.30 -19.37
C PRO A 254 -5.22 -4.11 -18.89
N ILE A 255 -4.03 -3.51 -18.85
CA ILE A 255 -2.81 -4.21 -18.41
C ILE A 255 -2.80 -4.47 -16.89
N GLY A 256 -3.35 -3.55 -16.09
CA GLY A 256 -3.48 -3.72 -14.63
C GLY A 256 -4.43 -4.87 -14.29
N LEU A 257 -5.62 -4.87 -14.89
CA LEU A 257 -6.59 -5.96 -14.74
C LEU A 257 -6.01 -7.28 -15.24
N GLY A 258 -5.40 -7.28 -16.43
CA GLY A 258 -4.80 -8.47 -17.04
C GLY A 258 -3.68 -9.09 -16.20
N GLY A 259 -2.83 -8.27 -15.58
CA GLY A 259 -1.77 -8.74 -14.69
C GLY A 259 -2.30 -9.51 -13.48
N PHE A 260 -3.32 -8.98 -12.81
CA PHE A 260 -3.92 -9.65 -11.65
C PHE A 260 -4.81 -10.85 -12.02
N VAL A 261 -5.43 -10.83 -13.20
CA VAL A 261 -6.08 -12.02 -13.78
C VAL A 261 -5.06 -13.13 -14.00
N ALA A 262 -3.88 -12.82 -14.54
CA ALA A 262 -2.86 -13.81 -14.85
C ALA A 262 -2.34 -14.54 -13.61
N CYS A 263 -2.24 -13.87 -12.46
CA CYS A 263 -1.88 -14.48 -11.19
C CYS A 263 -3.06 -15.07 -10.40
N ARG A 264 -4.28 -15.08 -10.98
CA ARG A 264 -5.51 -15.63 -10.40
C ARG A 264 -5.87 -15.02 -9.03
N ALA A 265 -5.61 -13.73 -8.86
CA ALA A 265 -5.83 -13.05 -7.58
C ALA A 265 -7.22 -12.41 -7.44
N LEU A 266 -7.95 -12.24 -8.55
CA LEU A 266 -9.22 -11.51 -8.59
C LEU A 266 -10.44 -12.42 -8.46
N SER A 267 -11.46 -11.92 -7.77
CA SER A 267 -12.80 -12.52 -7.79
C SER A 267 -13.37 -12.54 -9.21
N GLN A 268 -14.14 -13.58 -9.55
CA GLN A 268 -14.79 -13.74 -10.86
C GLN A 268 -16.33 -13.71 -10.75
N ARG A 269 -16.87 -13.21 -9.64
CA ARG A 269 -18.31 -13.08 -9.38
C ARG A 269 -18.95 -11.92 -10.17
N ASN A 270 -18.89 -12.01 -11.48
CA ASN A 270 -19.36 -10.95 -12.38
C ASN A 270 -20.87 -10.71 -12.34
N GLU A 271 -21.65 -11.74 -11.99
CA GLU A 271 -23.12 -11.65 -11.91
C GLU A 271 -23.60 -10.88 -10.66
N ASP A 272 -22.74 -10.74 -9.64
CA ASP A 272 -23.04 -9.97 -8.44
C ASP A 272 -21.77 -9.26 -7.91
N PRO A 273 -21.31 -8.19 -8.61
CA PRO A 273 -20.08 -7.49 -8.27
C PRO A 273 -20.08 -6.87 -6.87
N GLN A 274 -21.24 -6.38 -6.41
CA GLN A 274 -21.34 -5.64 -5.15
C GLN A 274 -21.03 -6.52 -3.94
N THR A 275 -21.26 -7.83 -4.04
CA THR A 275 -20.97 -8.80 -2.98
C THR A 275 -19.67 -9.58 -3.21
N ALA A 276 -18.94 -9.32 -4.30
CA ALA A 276 -17.72 -10.06 -4.65
C ALA A 276 -16.59 -9.89 -3.63
N SER A 277 -16.42 -8.68 -3.09
CA SER A 277 -15.49 -8.43 -1.98
C SER A 277 -16.14 -8.85 -0.66
N ARG A 278 -15.81 -10.05 -0.20
CA ARG A 278 -16.40 -10.66 1.01
C ARG A 278 -15.31 -11.22 1.95
N PRO A 279 -14.56 -10.35 2.64
CA PRO A 279 -13.51 -10.77 3.56
C PRO A 279 -14.01 -11.80 4.59
N TRP A 280 -13.22 -12.85 4.81
CA TRP A 280 -13.51 -13.98 5.72
C TRP A 280 -14.72 -14.86 5.39
N ASP A 281 -15.55 -14.50 4.41
CA ASP A 281 -16.64 -15.35 3.96
C ASP A 281 -16.13 -16.66 3.36
N LYS A 282 -16.91 -17.74 3.50
CA LYS A 282 -16.56 -19.08 3.00
C LYS A 282 -16.47 -19.14 1.48
N GLU A 283 -17.22 -18.29 0.78
CA GLU A 283 -17.30 -18.26 -0.68
C GLU A 283 -16.46 -17.13 -1.31
N ARG A 284 -15.54 -16.53 -0.55
CA ARG A 284 -14.59 -15.56 -1.13
C ARG A 284 -13.67 -16.27 -2.14
N ASP A 285 -13.48 -15.65 -3.30
CA ASP A 285 -12.77 -16.26 -4.44
C ASP A 285 -11.62 -15.38 -4.99
N GLY A 286 -11.30 -14.28 -4.31
CA GLY A 286 -10.23 -13.36 -4.69
C GLY A 286 -10.52 -11.97 -4.15
N PHE A 287 -9.61 -11.02 -4.35
CA PHE A 287 -9.87 -9.62 -4.03
C PHE A 287 -10.56 -8.91 -5.20
N VAL A 288 -11.10 -7.72 -4.94
CA VAL A 288 -11.66 -6.83 -5.97
C VAL A 288 -10.76 -5.61 -6.10
N MET A 289 -10.30 -5.32 -7.31
CA MET A 289 -9.45 -4.14 -7.54
C MET A 289 -10.25 -2.86 -7.30
N GLY A 290 -9.57 -1.85 -6.76
CA GLY A 290 -10.06 -0.47 -6.68
C GLY A 290 -8.94 0.50 -7.01
N GLU A 291 -9.29 1.77 -7.13
CA GLU A 291 -8.38 2.88 -7.34
C GLU A 291 -8.77 4.07 -6.47
N GLY A 292 -7.82 4.97 -6.25
CA GLY A 292 -8.00 6.15 -5.42
C GLY A 292 -6.73 6.56 -4.68
N ALA A 293 -6.90 7.47 -3.74
CA ALA A 293 -5.84 7.93 -2.86
C ALA A 293 -6.38 8.17 -1.45
N GLY A 294 -5.51 7.96 -0.45
CA GLY A 294 -5.77 8.30 0.94
C GLY A 294 -4.52 8.91 1.56
N VAL A 295 -4.65 10.11 2.10
CA VAL A 295 -3.55 10.96 2.56
C VAL A 295 -3.88 11.55 3.93
N LEU A 296 -2.89 11.58 4.82
CA LEU A 296 -2.96 12.19 6.14
C LEU A 296 -1.91 13.29 6.27
N VAL A 297 -2.26 14.35 7.00
CA VAL A 297 -1.32 15.33 7.53
C VAL A 297 -0.93 14.87 8.93
N MET A 298 0.35 14.55 9.11
CA MET A 298 0.93 14.12 10.37
C MET A 298 1.87 15.21 10.89
N GLU A 299 1.74 15.58 12.16
CA GLU A 299 2.54 16.64 12.77
C GLU A 299 3.14 16.22 14.11
N SER A 300 4.23 16.86 14.53
CA SER A 300 4.61 16.82 15.93
C SER A 300 3.51 17.49 16.78
N LEU A 301 3.23 16.94 17.95
CA LEU A 301 2.21 17.50 18.84
C LEU A 301 2.55 18.94 19.23
N GLU A 302 3.82 19.24 19.47
CA GLU A 302 4.27 20.62 19.74
C GLU A 302 3.91 21.57 18.58
N HIS A 303 4.22 21.18 17.33
CA HIS A 303 3.93 21.99 16.16
C HIS A 303 2.42 22.20 15.97
N ALA A 304 1.64 21.11 16.05
CA ALA A 304 0.19 21.16 15.94
C ALA A 304 -0.44 22.07 17.01
N MET A 305 -0.02 21.94 18.28
CA MET A 305 -0.51 22.78 19.36
C MET A 305 -0.11 24.26 19.19
N LYS A 306 1.11 24.54 18.73
CA LYS A 306 1.61 25.90 18.54
C LYS A 306 0.78 26.69 17.52
N ARG A 307 0.30 26.02 16.47
CA ARG A 307 -0.56 26.64 15.45
C ARG A 307 -2.07 26.52 15.72
N GLY A 308 -2.46 25.88 16.82
CA GLY A 308 -3.87 25.65 17.15
C GLY A 308 -4.58 24.68 16.19
N ALA A 309 -3.85 23.67 15.68
CA ALA A 309 -4.38 22.71 14.72
C ALA A 309 -5.55 21.90 15.29
N PRO A 310 -6.51 21.47 14.44
CA PRO A 310 -7.39 20.37 14.79
C PRO A 310 -6.55 19.11 15.02
N ILE A 311 -6.85 18.34 16.06
CA ILE A 311 -6.20 17.06 16.35
C ILE A 311 -7.26 15.96 16.30
N ILE A 312 -7.15 15.09 15.31
CA ILE A 312 -8.11 14.00 15.07
C ILE A 312 -7.72 12.79 15.92
N ALA A 313 -6.44 12.41 15.88
CA ALA A 313 -5.92 11.24 16.59
C ALA A 313 -4.42 11.37 16.86
N GLU A 314 -3.91 10.55 17.77
CA GLU A 314 -2.46 10.38 18.00
C GLU A 314 -1.97 9.06 17.37
N TYR A 315 -0.92 9.12 16.58
CA TYR A 315 -0.26 7.94 16.01
C TYR A 315 0.72 7.34 17.04
N LEU A 316 0.30 6.23 17.66
CA LEU A 316 1.08 5.58 18.70
C LEU A 316 2.21 4.71 18.15
N GLY A 317 2.05 4.10 16.97
CA GLY A 317 3.12 3.31 16.36
C GLY A 317 2.68 2.43 15.20
N GLY A 318 3.69 1.78 14.60
CA GLY A 318 3.57 0.80 13.54
C GLY A 318 4.76 -0.15 13.59
N ALA A 319 4.65 -1.29 12.91
CA ALA A 319 5.68 -2.32 12.88
C ALA A 319 5.85 -2.85 11.47
N VAL A 320 7.06 -3.32 11.17
CA VAL A 320 7.44 -3.92 9.89
C VAL A 320 7.98 -5.32 10.16
N ASN A 321 7.43 -6.32 9.48
CA ASN A 321 7.88 -7.70 9.53
C ASN A 321 8.01 -8.26 8.09
N CYS A 322 8.56 -9.47 7.97
CA CYS A 322 8.72 -10.16 6.70
C CYS A 322 8.49 -11.66 6.94
N ASP A 323 7.66 -12.28 6.10
CA ASP A 323 7.29 -13.70 6.21
C ASP A 323 8.37 -14.66 5.68
N ALA A 324 9.45 -14.13 5.09
CA ALA A 324 10.49 -14.93 4.44
C ALA A 324 11.07 -15.99 5.40
N TYR A 325 11.12 -17.24 4.93
CA TYR A 325 11.68 -18.41 5.60
C TYR A 325 12.77 -19.07 4.75
#